data_AF-A0A3G2T4L1-F1
#
_entry.id   AF-A0A3G2T4L1-F1
#
_cell.length_a   1.000
_cell.length_b   1.000
_cell.length_c   1.000
_cell.angle_alpha   90.00
_cell.angle_beta   90.00
_cell.angle_gamma   90.00
#
_symmetry.space_group_name_H-M   'P 1'
#
loop_
_entity.id
_entity.type
_entity.pdbx_description
1 polymer ?
#
loop_
_entity_poly.entity_id
_entity_poly.type
_entity_poly.pdbx_seq_one_letter_code
_entity_poly.pdbx_strand_id
1 'polypeptide(L)'
;MTHAPYIQFHPADDPTQLSKIGNWVITFLTDQHSNKTQLAITNVIPCQIQETLQPRRFVIENMEMAQNWSILSIECFDSTLNQTSKLNLDSRQAQQLIQQLLSEFERYDVEALYIQA
;
A
#
# COMPACT_ATOMS: atom_id res chain seq x y z
N MET A 1 22.46 -9.04 5.86
CA MET A 1 21.73 -8.67 4.63
C MET A 1 20.59 -7.78 5.08
N THR A 2 20.66 -6.48 4.80
CA THR A 2 19.57 -5.54 5.09
C THR A 2 18.45 -5.83 4.10
N HIS A 3 17.31 -6.32 4.59
CA HIS A 3 16.14 -6.59 3.75
C HIS A 3 15.56 -5.25 3.24
N ALA A 4 14.77 -5.24 2.17
CA ALA A 4 13.99 -4.04 1.84
C ALA A 4 12.82 -3.93 2.85
N PRO A 5 12.37 -2.72 3.23
CA PRO A 5 11.20 -2.57 4.08
C PRO A 5 9.96 -3.26 3.49
N TYR A 6 9.12 -3.84 4.34
CA TYR A 6 7.95 -4.61 3.93
C TYR A 6 6.79 -4.46 4.92
N ILE A 7 5.59 -4.86 4.47
CA ILE A 7 4.41 -4.98 5.31
C ILE A 7 4.24 -6.45 5.69
N GLN A 8 4.12 -6.74 6.97
CA GLN A 8 3.76 -8.05 7.49
C GLN A 8 2.31 -8.04 7.94
N PHE A 9 1.45 -8.78 7.25
CA PHE A 9 0.07 -8.98 7.66
C PHE A 9 -0.02 -10.08 8.72
N HIS A 10 -1.03 -10.01 9.58
CA HIS A 10 -1.41 -11.14 10.43
C HIS A 10 -1.92 -12.30 9.53
N PRO A 11 -1.69 -13.59 9.88
CA PRO A 11 -2.10 -14.71 9.04
C PRO A 11 -3.61 -14.77 8.71
N ALA A 12 -4.45 -14.24 9.60
CA ALA A 12 -5.90 -14.16 9.37
C ALA A 12 -6.30 -13.03 8.39
N ASP A 13 -5.40 -12.09 8.15
CA ASP A 13 -5.60 -10.88 7.36
C ASP A 13 -4.80 -10.91 6.05
N ASP A 14 -4.70 -12.09 5.44
CA ASP A 14 -4.04 -12.26 4.15
C ASP A 14 -4.67 -11.30 3.12
N PRO A 15 -3.88 -10.35 2.56
CA PRO A 15 -4.44 -9.33 1.67
C PRO A 15 -4.99 -9.92 0.36
N THR A 16 -4.70 -11.17 0.02
CA THR A 16 -5.33 -11.86 -1.12
C THR A 16 -6.79 -12.23 -0.87
N GLN A 17 -7.20 -12.34 0.40
CA GLN A 17 -8.56 -12.65 0.83
C GLN A 17 -9.36 -11.38 1.16
N LEU A 18 -8.69 -10.25 1.33
CA LEU A 18 -9.29 -8.96 1.59
C LEU A 18 -9.68 -8.31 0.25
N SER A 19 -10.97 -8.07 0.03
CA SER A 19 -11.44 -7.34 -1.17
C SER A 19 -11.51 -5.83 -0.95
N LYS A 20 -11.72 -5.39 0.30
CA LYS A 20 -11.86 -4.00 0.68
C LYS A 20 -11.61 -3.81 2.19
N ILE A 21 -10.95 -2.71 2.55
CA ILE A 21 -10.74 -2.28 3.94
C ILE A 21 -11.06 -0.79 4.00
N GLY A 22 -12.16 -0.41 4.66
CA GLY A 22 -12.62 0.98 4.69
C GLY A 22 -12.79 1.60 3.30
N ASN A 23 -11.96 2.59 2.98
CA ASN A 23 -11.96 3.28 1.68
C ASN A 23 -10.97 2.69 0.66
N TRP A 24 -10.33 1.57 0.98
CA TRP A 24 -9.32 0.93 0.14
C TRP A 24 -9.87 -0.33 -0.48
N VAL A 25 -9.86 -0.42 -1.80
CA VAL A 25 -10.19 -1.64 -2.55
C VAL A 25 -8.90 -2.36 -2.91
N ILE A 26 -8.88 -3.68 -2.73
CA ILE A 26 -7.71 -4.51 -3.00
C ILE A 26 -8.00 -5.37 -4.24
N THR A 27 -7.13 -5.29 -5.24
CA THR A 27 -7.27 -6.04 -6.49
C THR A 27 -5.97 -6.71 -6.91
N PHE A 28 -6.08 -7.86 -7.58
CA PHE A 28 -4.95 -8.53 -8.19
C PHE A 28 -4.44 -7.76 -9.40
N LEU A 29 -3.12 -7.65 -9.50
CA LEU A 29 -2.45 -7.18 -10.70
C LEU A 29 -1.91 -8.38 -11.46
N THR A 30 -2.32 -8.51 -12.71
CA THR A 30 -1.70 -9.45 -13.64
C THR A 30 -0.37 -8.89 -14.12
N ASP A 31 0.73 -9.44 -13.61
CA ASP A 31 2.04 -9.33 -14.24
C ASP A 31 2.34 -10.63 -15.00
N GLN A 32 2.44 -10.55 -16.32
CA GLN A 32 2.68 -11.72 -17.18
C GLN A 32 4.11 -12.25 -17.06
N HIS A 33 5.00 -11.52 -16.36
CA HIS A 33 6.42 -11.82 -16.26
C HIS A 33 6.87 -12.21 -14.85
N SER A 34 5.97 -12.21 -13.85
CA SER A 34 6.29 -12.51 -12.46
C SER A 34 5.56 -13.74 -11.95
N ASN A 35 6.29 -14.64 -11.28
CA ASN A 35 5.70 -15.76 -10.53
C ASN A 35 5.16 -15.32 -9.16
N LYS A 36 5.18 -14.01 -8.88
CA LYS A 36 4.70 -13.43 -7.63
C LYS A 36 3.35 -12.78 -7.83
N THR A 37 2.56 -12.83 -6.77
CA THR A 37 1.28 -12.15 -6.66
C THR A 37 1.53 -10.69 -6.34
N GLN A 38 0.97 -9.80 -7.17
CA GLN A 38 0.94 -8.37 -6.93
C GLN A 38 -0.49 -7.92 -6.64
N LEU A 39 -0.65 -7.04 -5.67
CA LEU A 39 -1.92 -6.44 -5.31
C LEU A 39 -1.85 -4.92 -5.43
N ALA A 40 -2.95 -4.31 -5.86
CA ALA A 40 -3.18 -2.89 -5.76
C ALA A 40 -4.17 -2.58 -4.65
N ILE A 41 -3.79 -1.72 -3.71
CA ILE A 41 -4.63 -1.19 -2.65
C ILE A 41 -4.98 0.25 -3.05
N THR A 42 -6.20 0.47 -3.54
CA THR A 42 -6.61 1.73 -4.20
C THR A 42 -7.64 2.48 -3.37
N ASN A 43 -7.38 3.76 -3.10
CA ASN A 43 -8.33 4.63 -2.39
C ASN A 43 -9.49 5.00 -3.32
N VAL A 44 -10.73 4.82 -2.84
CA VAL A 44 -11.95 5.17 -3.57
C VAL A 44 -12.49 6.55 -3.25
N ILE A 45 -11.94 7.25 -2.25
CA ILE A 45 -12.33 8.64 -1.96
C ILE A 45 -11.98 9.52 -3.18
N PRO A 46 -12.89 10.35 -3.68
CA PRO A 46 -12.59 11.31 -4.75
C PRO A 46 -11.50 12.31 -4.34
N CYS A 47 -10.64 12.70 -5.29
CA CYS A 47 -9.60 13.67 -5.01
C CYS A 47 -10.20 15.01 -4.53
N GLN A 48 -9.68 15.54 -3.43
CA GLN A 48 -10.11 16.81 -2.85
C GLN A 48 -9.16 17.95 -3.24
N ILE A 49 -9.68 19.15 -3.43
CA ILE A 49 -8.86 20.31 -3.84
C ILE A 49 -8.04 20.89 -2.67
N GLN A 50 -8.45 20.62 -1.43
CA GLN A 50 -7.84 21.21 -0.23
C GLN A 50 -6.68 20.38 0.34
N GLU A 51 -6.46 19.16 -0.15
CA GLU A 51 -5.41 18.28 0.32
C GLU A 51 -4.24 18.26 -0.67
N THR A 52 -3.08 18.76 -0.25
CA THR A 52 -1.92 18.97 -1.13
C THR A 52 -1.36 17.68 -1.71
N LEU A 53 -1.41 16.58 -0.96
CA LEU A 53 -1.01 15.26 -1.45
C LEU A 53 -1.92 14.17 -0.90
N GLN A 54 -2.50 13.37 -1.79
CA GLN A 54 -3.50 12.36 -1.46
C GLN A 54 -3.05 10.98 -1.91
N PRO A 55 -2.91 9.99 -1.01
CA PRO A 55 -2.52 8.65 -1.40
C PRO A 55 -3.64 8.01 -2.23
N ARG A 56 -3.29 7.53 -3.42
CA ARG A 56 -4.24 6.95 -4.38
C ARG A 56 -4.13 5.45 -4.46
N ARG A 57 -2.90 4.93 -4.49
CA ARG A 57 -2.68 3.50 -4.71
C ARG A 57 -1.36 3.06 -4.12
N PHE A 58 -1.40 1.95 -3.40
CA PHE A 58 -0.21 1.20 -3.02
C PHE A 58 -0.16 -0.05 -3.88
N VAL A 59 1.01 -0.38 -4.41
CA VAL A 59 1.25 -1.67 -5.08
C VAL A 59 2.18 -2.48 -4.19
N ILE A 60 1.74 -3.68 -3.83
CA ILE A 60 2.50 -4.61 -3.00
C ILE A 60 2.70 -5.94 -3.72
N GLU A 61 3.78 -6.64 -3.39
CA GLU A 61 4.12 -7.95 -3.96
C GLU A 61 4.46 -8.93 -2.85
N ASN A 62 3.97 -10.17 -2.96
CA ASN A 62 4.28 -11.17 -1.95
C ASN A 62 5.78 -11.53 -1.96
N MET A 63 6.33 -11.72 -0.77
CA MET A 63 7.67 -12.25 -0.58
C MET A 63 7.63 -13.78 -0.44
N GLU A 64 8.79 -14.42 -0.30
CA GLU A 64 8.90 -15.87 -0.10
C GLU A 64 8.20 -16.33 1.19
N MET A 65 8.17 -15.48 2.23
CA MET A 65 7.45 -15.73 3.46
C MET A 65 5.97 -15.35 3.31
N ALA A 66 5.09 -16.32 3.54
CA ALA A 66 3.64 -16.18 3.47
C ALA A 66 3.12 -15.30 4.61
N GLN A 67 3.19 -13.97 4.45
CA GLN A 67 2.66 -12.87 5.28
C GLN A 67 3.37 -11.55 4.93
N ASN A 68 4.57 -11.64 4.33
CA ASN A 68 5.42 -10.49 4.06
C ASN A 68 5.21 -10.00 2.64
N TRP A 69 4.99 -8.69 2.50
CA TRP A 69 4.69 -8.03 1.24
C TRP A 69 5.60 -6.83 1.05
N SER A 70 6.40 -6.83 -0.02
CA SER A 70 7.20 -5.66 -0.39
C SER A 70 6.30 -4.58 -0.98
N ILE A 71 6.62 -3.32 -0.71
CA ILE A 71 5.95 -2.18 -1.34
C ILE A 71 6.72 -1.85 -2.62
N LEU A 72 6.06 -1.96 -3.77
CA LEU A 72 6.66 -1.67 -5.07
C LEU A 72 6.49 -0.21 -5.49
N SER A 73 5.34 0.40 -5.18
CA SER A 73 5.11 1.80 -5.46
C SER A 73 3.97 2.38 -4.63
N ILE A 74 4.05 3.69 -4.39
CA ILE A 74 2.98 4.50 -3.84
C ILE A 74 2.67 5.61 -4.83
N GLU A 75 1.44 5.65 -5.32
CA GLU A 75 0.93 6.69 -6.20
C GLU A 75 0.11 7.68 -5.38
N CYS A 76 0.39 8.96 -5.56
CA CYS A 76 -0.30 10.06 -4.89
C CYS A 76 -0.79 11.09 -5.89
N PHE A 77 -1.94 11.68 -5.62
CA PHE A 77 -2.46 12.83 -6.35
C PHE A 77 -2.03 14.11 -5.64
N ASP A 78 -1.32 14.97 -6.35
CA ASP A 78 -0.93 16.30 -5.87
C ASP A 78 -1.93 17.32 -6.42
N SER A 79 -2.68 17.97 -5.52
CA SER A 79 -3.69 18.96 -5.93
C SER A 79 -3.10 20.30 -6.35
N THR A 80 -1.85 20.59 -5.96
CA THR A 80 -1.14 21.82 -6.37
C THR A 80 -0.64 21.70 -7.81
N LEU A 81 -0.22 20.49 -8.20
CA LEU A 81 0.22 20.17 -9.56
C LEU A 81 -0.90 19.57 -10.43
N ASN A 82 -2.05 19.27 -9.82
CA ASN A 82 -3.20 18.61 -10.44
C ASN A 82 -2.82 17.35 -11.23
N GLN A 83 -1.96 16.50 -10.64
CA GLN A 83 -1.45 15.30 -11.30
C GLN A 83 -1.17 14.18 -10.30
N THR A 84 -1.13 12.95 -10.81
CA THR A 84 -0.70 11.78 -10.05
C THR A 84 0.78 11.50 -10.30
N SER A 85 1.54 11.26 -9.24
CA SER A 85 2.95 10.90 -9.30
C SER A 85 3.28 9.74 -8.36
N LYS A 86 4.37 9.04 -8.67
CA LYS A 86 4.93 8.02 -7.77
C LYS A 86 5.87 8.67 -6.77
N LEU A 87 5.72 8.31 -5.50
CA LEU A 87 6.65 8.73 -4.47
C LEU A 87 7.92 7.89 -4.49
N ASN A 88 9.02 8.51 -4.04
CA ASN A 88 10.20 7.78 -3.63
C ASN A 88 9.89 7.03 -2.31
N LEU A 89 10.01 5.71 -2.31
CA LEU A 89 9.72 4.86 -1.14
C LEU A 89 10.64 5.12 0.05
N ASP A 90 11.86 5.61 -0.20
CA ASP A 90 12.82 5.97 0.85
C ASP A 90 12.51 7.33 1.48
N SER A 91 11.55 8.08 0.94
CA SER A 91 11.17 9.39 1.48
C SER A 91 10.40 9.25 2.80
N ARG A 92 10.59 10.24 3.68
CA ARG A 92 9.80 10.36 4.92
C ARG A 92 8.30 10.39 4.64
N GLN A 93 7.90 11.01 3.54
CA GLN A 93 6.49 11.12 3.14
C GLN A 93 5.90 9.75 2.79
N ALA A 94 6.62 8.91 2.06
CA ALA A 94 6.21 7.53 1.80
C ALA A 94 6.01 6.75 3.10
N GLN A 95 6.97 6.83 4.02
CA GLN A 95 6.87 6.17 5.33
C GLN A 95 5.65 6.64 6.13
N GLN A 96 5.36 7.95 6.13
CA GLN A 96 4.17 8.50 6.78
C GLN A 96 2.87 7.98 6.17
N LEU A 97 2.78 7.93 4.84
CA LEU A 97 1.59 7.42 4.15
C LEU A 97 1.38 5.91 4.39
N ILE A 98 2.46 5.13 4.49
CA ILE A 98 2.37 3.71 4.85
C ILE A 98 1.80 3.57 6.26
N GLN A 99 2.31 4.32 7.23
CA GLN A 99 1.80 4.28 8.60
C GLN A 99 0.32 4.73 8.67
N GLN A 100 -0.06 5.75 7.90
CA GLN A 100 -1.45 6.17 7.78
C GLN A 100 -2.34 5.04 7.22
N LEU A 101 -1.92 4.38 6.14
CA LEU A 101 -2.63 3.22 5.59
C LEU A 101 -2.83 2.13 6.64
N LEU A 102 -1.77 1.77 7.38
CA LEU A 102 -1.84 0.73 8.40
C LEU A 102 -2.75 1.13 9.58
N SER A 103 -2.69 2.39 10.03
CA SER A 103 -3.63 2.89 11.04
C SER A 103 -5.09 2.90 10.55
N GLU A 104 -5.32 3.08 9.24
CA GLU A 104 -6.65 2.93 8.68
C GLU A 104 -7.10 1.47 8.68
N PHE A 105 -6.20 0.52 8.43
CA PHE A 105 -6.51 -0.92 8.47
C PHE A 105 -6.87 -1.39 9.87
N GLU A 106 -6.13 -0.92 10.88
CA GLU A 106 -6.40 -1.23 12.29
C GLU A 106 -7.83 -0.83 12.71
N ARG A 107 -8.39 0.25 12.14
CA ARG A 107 -9.78 0.67 12.41
C ARG A 107 -10.85 -0.30 11.91
N TYR A 108 -10.48 -1.28 11.09
CA TYR A 108 -11.35 -2.33 10.56
C TYR A 108 -10.87 -3.72 10.98
N ASP A 109 -10.14 -3.80 12.10
CA ASP A 109 -9.62 -5.05 12.68
C ASP A 109 -8.69 -5.84 11.73
N VAL A 110 -8.02 -5.13 10.81
CA VAL A 110 -6.99 -5.72 9.94
C VAL A 110 -5.62 -5.42 10.51
N GLU A 111 -4.91 -6.46 10.96
CA GLU A 111 -3.60 -6.32 11.58
C GLU A 111 -2.46 -6.42 10.54
N ALA A 112 -1.68 -5.34 10.43
CA ALA A 112 -0.50 -5.31 9.58
C ALA A 112 0.56 -4.35 10.12
N LEU A 113 1.84 -4.75 10.04
CA LEU A 113 2.98 -4.02 10.58
C LEU A 113 3.96 -3.64 9.48
N TYR A 114 4.47 -2.41 9.53
CA TYR A 114 5.56 -1.99 8.66
C TYR A 114 6.91 -2.31 9.30
N ILE A 115 7.69 -3.17 8.65
CA ILE A 115 9.01 -3.59 9.11
C ILE A 115 10.08 -2.82 8.33
N GLN A 116 10.84 -2.00 9.05
CA GLN A 116 12.05 -1.35 8.56
C GLN A 116 13.24 -2.29 8.79
N ALA A 117 14.10 -2.43 7.80
CA ALA A 117 15.29 -3.29 7.87
C ALA A 117 16.54 -2.55 8.34
#